data_AF-A0A2W1GIR8-F1
#
_entry.id   AF-A0A2W1GIR8-F1
#
_cell.length_a   1.000
_cell.length_b   1.000
_cell.length_c   1.000
_cell.angle_alpha   90.00
_cell.angle_beta   90.00
_cell.angle_gamma   90.00
#
_symmetry.space_group_name_H-M   'P 1'
#
loop_
_entity.id
_entity.type
_entity.pdbx_description
1 polymer ?
#
loop_
_entity_poly.entity_id
_entity_poly.type
_entity_poly.pdbx_seq_one_letter_code
_entity_poly.pdbx_strand_id
1 'polypeptide(L)'
;MFDGTAQTPEFKRLNQEWSRSVGDAALTVDEGERERKFLGWREWTGSWVMHPRGGAEHFLPLIVCAGAAGSTKGKSYADEMMGNDMWSYYWDEQQML
;
A
#
# COMPACT_ATOMS: atom_id res chain seq x y z
N MET A 1 -10.18 -6.34 14.41
CA MET A 1 -9.02 -5.41 14.55
C MET A 1 -8.64 -5.15 16.00
N PHE A 2 -9.55 -5.22 16.99
CA PHE A 2 -9.22 -5.05 18.42
C PHE A 2 -9.30 -6.35 19.26
N ASP A 3 -9.47 -7.48 18.59
CA ASP A 3 -9.56 -8.83 19.14
C ASP A 3 -8.19 -9.54 19.21
N GLY A 4 -7.09 -8.83 18.93
CA GLY A 4 -5.73 -9.37 18.97
C GLY A 4 -5.31 -10.14 17.70
N THR A 5 -6.22 -10.39 16.75
CA THR A 5 -5.94 -11.10 15.49
C THR A 5 -4.78 -10.46 14.70
N ALA A 6 -4.65 -9.13 14.77
CA ALA A 6 -3.57 -8.36 14.13
C ALA A 6 -2.17 -8.60 14.71
N GLN A 7 -2.06 -9.32 15.84
CA GLN A 7 -0.79 -9.61 16.53
C GLN A 7 -0.28 -11.03 16.28
N THR A 8 -1.07 -11.89 15.64
CA THR A 8 -0.66 -13.27 15.35
C THR A 8 0.50 -13.29 14.33
N PRO A 9 1.46 -14.24 14.45
CA PRO A 9 2.55 -14.38 13.48
C PRO A 9 2.05 -14.55 12.04
N GLU A 10 0.93 -15.26 11.87
CA GLU A 10 0.31 -15.52 10.58
C GLU A 10 -0.21 -14.22 9.95
N PHE A 11 -0.90 -13.39 10.74
CA PHE A 11 -1.37 -12.09 10.28
C PHE A 11 -0.20 -11.17 9.94
N LYS A 12 0.84 -11.12 10.79
CA LYS A 12 2.02 -10.29 10.54
C LYS A 12 2.70 -10.65 9.22
N ARG A 13 2.88 -11.95 8.96
CA ARG A 13 3.43 -12.43 7.68
C ARG A 13 2.56 -12.03 6.50
N LEU A 14 1.24 -12.19 6.62
CA LEU A 14 0.29 -11.80 5.58
C LEU A 14 0.31 -10.29 5.32
N ASN A 15 0.39 -9.49 6.39
CA ASN A 15 0.48 -8.03 6.32
C ASN A 15 1.78 -7.59 5.63
N GLN A 16 2.90 -8.24 5.93
CA GLN A 16 4.17 -7.96 5.25
C GLN A 16 4.12 -8.29 3.76
N GLU A 17 3.51 -9.41 3.38
CA GLU A 17 3.35 -9.79 1.97
C GLU A 17 2.46 -8.79 1.23
N TRP A 18 1.30 -8.46 1.82
CA TRP A 18 0.41 -7.42 1.30
C TRP A 18 1.13 -6.08 1.14
N SER A 19 1.83 -5.61 2.17
CA SER A 19 2.56 -4.34 2.16
C SER A 19 3.67 -4.29 1.10
N ARG A 20 4.31 -5.42 0.80
CA ARG A 20 5.27 -5.51 -0.31
C ARG A 20 4.60 -5.30 -1.66
N SER A 21 3.43 -5.91 -1.91
CA SER A 21 2.67 -5.68 -3.15
C SER A 21 2.20 -4.24 -3.27
N VAL A 22 1.72 -3.64 -2.18
CA VAL A 22 1.34 -2.22 -2.14
C VAL A 22 2.53 -1.32 -2.46
N GLY A 23 3.69 -1.57 -1.83
CA GLY A 23 4.90 -0.79 -2.07
C GLY A 23 5.44 -0.95 -3.49
N ASP A 24 5.45 -2.16 -4.03
CA ASP A 24 5.83 -2.43 -5.41
C ASP A 24 4.95 -1.64 -6.40
N ALA A 25 3.63 -1.63 -6.20
CA ALA A 25 2.72 -0.85 -7.03
C ALA A 25 2.93 0.67 -6.84
N ALA A 26 2.87 1.17 -5.60
CA ALA A 26 2.94 2.60 -5.29
C ALA A 26 4.25 3.25 -5.78
N LEU A 27 5.36 2.52 -5.72
CA LEU A 27 6.69 3.04 -6.07
C LEU A 27 7.09 2.74 -7.53
N THR A 28 6.21 2.12 -8.32
CA THR A 28 6.43 1.92 -9.76
C THR A 28 6.40 3.28 -10.47
N VAL A 29 7.49 3.62 -11.17
CA VAL A 29 7.65 4.92 -11.86
C VAL A 29 6.77 4.99 -13.12
N ASP A 30 6.71 3.91 -13.89
CA ASP A 30 5.89 3.85 -15.09
C ASP A 30 4.40 3.91 -14.74
N GLU A 31 3.70 4.91 -15.28
CA GLU A 31 2.30 5.19 -14.95
C GLU A 31 1.38 4.04 -15.38
N GLY A 32 1.57 3.50 -16.58
CA GLY A 32 0.74 2.41 -17.10
C GLY A 32 0.93 1.10 -16.34
N GLU A 33 2.17 0.77 -15.95
CA GLU A 33 2.48 -0.37 -15.09
C GLU A 33 1.86 -0.19 -13.71
N ARG A 34 1.99 1.00 -13.11
CA ARG A 34 1.42 1.32 -11.80
C ARG A 34 -0.11 1.22 -11.82
N GLU A 35 -0.75 1.78 -12.84
CA GLU A 35 -2.19 1.66 -13.06
C GLU A 35 -2.60 0.19 -13.17
N ARG A 36 -1.93 -0.59 -14.02
CA ARG A 36 -2.24 -2.02 -14.20
C ARG A 36 -2.12 -2.81 -12.90
N LYS A 37 -1.06 -2.58 -12.11
CA LYS A 37 -0.89 -3.20 -10.80
C LYS A 37 -2.04 -2.86 -9.86
N PHE A 38 -2.39 -1.57 -9.73
CA PHE A 38 -3.46 -1.15 -8.85
C PHE A 38 -4.84 -1.60 -9.31
N LEU A 39 -5.13 -1.70 -10.62
CA LEU A 39 -6.38 -2.29 -11.10
C LEU A 39 -6.52 -3.76 -10.68
N GLY A 40 -5.41 -4.49 -10.62
CA GLY A 40 -5.33 -5.89 -10.18
C GLY A 40 -5.20 -6.11 -8.68
N TRP A 41 -5.30 -5.06 -7.83
CA TRP A 41 -4.95 -5.17 -6.40
C TRP A 41 -5.71 -6.25 -5.62
N ARG A 42 -6.90 -6.63 -6.09
CA ARG A 42 -7.71 -7.70 -5.49
C ARG A 42 -7.10 -9.09 -5.68
N GLU A 43 -6.18 -9.26 -6.61
CA GLU A 43 -5.47 -10.51 -6.86
C GLU A 43 -4.25 -10.69 -5.92
N TRP A 44 -3.83 -9.64 -5.21
CA TRP A 44 -2.71 -9.74 -4.28
C TRP A 44 -3.05 -10.58 -3.06
N THR A 45 -2.06 -11.33 -2.57
CA THR A 45 -2.20 -12.12 -1.35
C THR A 45 -2.64 -11.24 -0.19
N GLY A 46 -3.70 -11.65 0.50
CA GLY A 46 -4.21 -10.93 1.68
C GLY A 46 -5.14 -9.75 1.39
N SER A 47 -5.44 -9.43 0.12
CA SER A 47 -6.28 -8.27 -0.25
C SER A 47 -7.64 -8.24 0.46
N TRP A 48 -8.32 -9.39 0.57
CA TRP A 48 -9.61 -9.52 1.25
C TRP A 48 -9.52 -9.58 2.77
N VAL A 49 -8.34 -9.89 3.31
CA VAL A 49 -8.09 -9.87 4.76
C VAL A 49 -7.78 -8.45 5.22
N MET A 50 -6.93 -7.74 4.49
CA MET A 50 -6.52 -6.36 4.81
C MET A 50 -7.65 -5.36 4.51
N HIS A 51 -8.37 -5.57 3.40
CA HIS A 51 -9.51 -4.74 3.01
C HIS A 51 -10.72 -5.60 2.62
N PRO A 52 -11.51 -6.05 3.60
CA PRO A 52 -12.73 -6.83 3.37
C PRO A 52 -13.75 -6.13 2.47
N ARG A 53 -14.84 -6.83 2.11
CA ARG A 53 -15.96 -6.21 1.39
C ARG A 53 -16.51 -5.05 2.23
N GLY A 54 -16.56 -3.85 1.63
CA GLY A 54 -16.97 -2.63 2.32
C GLY A 54 -15.91 -2.01 3.25
N GLY A 55 -14.66 -2.49 3.20
CA GLY A 55 -13.49 -1.90 3.91
C GLY A 55 -12.40 -1.39 2.95
N ALA A 56 -12.70 -1.25 1.67
CA ALA A 56 -11.76 -0.80 0.65
C ALA A 56 -11.47 0.70 0.74
N GLU A 57 -12.39 1.49 1.28
CA GLU A 57 -12.32 2.94 1.45
C GLU A 57 -11.10 3.41 2.25
N HIS A 58 -10.52 2.56 3.09
CA HIS A 58 -9.26 2.84 3.79
C HIS A 58 -8.03 2.73 2.85
N PHE A 59 -8.13 1.95 1.77
CA PHE A 59 -7.04 1.72 0.80
C PHE A 59 -7.10 2.64 -0.41
N LEU A 60 -8.31 2.91 -0.91
CA LEU A 60 -8.53 3.68 -2.14
C LEU A 60 -7.84 5.06 -2.17
N PRO A 61 -7.70 5.81 -1.05
CA PRO A 61 -6.98 7.09 -1.07
C PRO A 61 -5.53 6.95 -1.58
N LEU A 62 -4.85 5.85 -1.28
CA LEU A 62 -3.50 5.60 -1.80
C LEU A 62 -3.49 5.47 -3.32
N ILE A 63 -4.46 4.74 -3.89
CA ILE A 63 -4.57 4.55 -5.35
C ILE A 63 -4.80 5.90 -6.04
N VAL A 64 -5.65 6.76 -5.45
CA VAL A 64 -5.90 8.10 -5.98
C VAL A 64 -4.62 8.93 -5.98
N CYS A 65 -3.88 8.98 -4.88
CA CYS A 65 -2.62 9.71 -4.79
C CYS A 65 -1.56 9.16 -5.78
N ALA A 66 -1.44 7.83 -5.88
CA ALA A 66 -0.52 7.19 -6.80
C ALA A 66 -0.88 7.44 -8.27
N GLY A 67 -2.17 7.53 -8.61
CA GLY A 67 -2.64 7.93 -9.94
C GLY A 67 -2.29 9.39 -10.25
N ALA A 68 -2.54 10.29 -9.29
CA ALA A 68 -2.26 11.72 -9.45
C ALA A 68 -0.76 12.06 -9.56
N ALA A 69 0.13 11.15 -9.16
CA ALA A 69 1.57 11.37 -9.16
C ALA A 69 2.22 11.45 -10.56
N GLY A 70 1.54 11.01 -11.63
CA GLY A 70 2.11 10.99 -12.98
C GLY A 70 3.45 10.24 -13.04
N SER A 71 4.48 10.88 -13.57
CA SER A 71 5.84 10.31 -13.65
C SER A 71 6.72 10.57 -12.42
N THR A 72 6.19 11.21 -11.37
CA THR A 72 6.97 11.50 -10.16
C THR A 72 7.35 10.20 -9.45
N LYS A 73 8.62 10.04 -9.09
CA LYS A 73 9.09 8.87 -8.35
C LYS A 73 8.58 8.94 -6.91
N GLY A 74 7.83 7.92 -6.50
CA GLY A 74 7.35 7.80 -5.14
C GLY A 74 8.46 7.53 -4.12
N LYS A 75 8.20 7.93 -2.89
CA LYS A 75 8.99 7.63 -1.69
C LYS A 75 8.07 7.09 -0.61
N SER A 76 8.66 6.44 0.39
CA SER A 76 7.90 5.86 1.49
C SER A 76 8.68 5.88 2.80
N TYR A 77 7.95 5.90 3.90
CA TYR A 77 8.47 5.61 5.23
C TYR A 77 7.45 4.73 5.97
N ALA A 78 7.90 4.08 7.04
CA ALA A 78 7.07 3.24 7.87
C ALA A 78 7.18 3.68 9.33
N ASP A 79 6.04 3.68 10.02
CA ASP A 79 5.96 3.79 11.46
C ASP A 79 5.56 2.43 12.03
N GLU A 80 6.23 1.98 13.09
CA GLU A 80 5.82 0.75 13.77
C GLU A 80 4.60 1.03 14.65
N MET A 81 3.50 0.31 14.39
CA MET A 81 2.31 0.35 15.23
C MET A 81 1.91 -1.07 15.63
N MET A 82 2.01 -1.35 16.93
CA MET A 82 1.68 -2.65 17.50
C MET A 82 2.38 -3.79 16.74
N GLY A 83 3.69 -3.68 16.50
CA GLY A 83 4.49 -4.70 15.84
C GLY A 83 4.14 -4.97 14.37
N ASN A 84 3.47 -4.04 13.68
CA ASN A 84 3.30 -4.02 12.23
C ASN A 84 3.76 -2.66 11.69
N ASP A 85 4.34 -2.66 10.49
CA ASP A 85 4.72 -1.42 9.79
C ASP A 85 3.48 -0.77 9.16
N MET A 86 3.25 0.48 9.50
CA MET A 86 2.25 1.34 8.88
C MET A 86 2.94 2.20 7.83
N TRP A 87 2.72 1.86 6.56
CA TRP A 87 3.40 2.50 5.43
C TRP A 87 2.71 3.80 5.02
N SER A 88 3.51 4.84 4.87
CA SER A 88 3.14 6.10 4.24
C SER A 88 3.87 6.23 2.90
N TYR A 89 3.15 6.64 1.87
CA TYR A 89 3.69 6.89 0.53
C TYR A 89 3.45 8.34 0.14
N TYR A 90 4.43 8.94 -0.53
CA TYR A 90 4.33 10.32 -0.98
C TYR A 90 5.13 10.53 -2.28
N TRP A 91 4.75 11.59 -2.98
CA TRP A 91 5.36 12.02 -4.24
C TRP A 91 5.63 13.51 -4.09
N ASP A 92 6.91 13.89 -4.08
CA ASP A 92 7.35 15.27 -4.03
C ASP A 92 8.07 15.63 -5.33
N GLU A 93 7.85 16.84 -5.82
CA GLU A 93 8.74 17.39 -6.84
C GLU A 93 10.04 17.73 -6.14
N GLN A 94 11.10 17.00 -6.47
CA GLN A 94 12.44 17.33 -6.01
C GLN A 94 12.79 18.70 -6.60
N GLN A 95 12.63 19.77 -5.81
CA GLN A 95 13.10 21.10 -6.15
C GLN A 95 14.62 20.97 -6.36
N MET A 96 15.07 20.99 -7.62
CA MET A 96 16.48 21.20 -7.91
C MET A 96 16.78 22.65 -7.52
N LEU A 97 17.25 22.84 -6.29
CA LEU A 97 17.93 24.07 -5.86
C LEU A 97 19.33 24.10 -6.46
#